data_AF-A0A967P3U5-F1
#
_entry.id   AF-A0A967P3U5-F1
#
_cell.length_a   1.000
_cell.length_b   1.000
_cell.length_c   1.000
_cell.angle_alpha   90.00
_cell.angle_beta   90.00
_cell.angle_gamma   90.00
#
_symmetry.space_group_name_H-M   'P 1'
#
loop_
_entity.id
_entity.type
_entity.pdbx_description
1 polymer ?
#
loop_
_entity_poly.entity_id
_entity_poly.type
_entity_poly.pdbx_seq_one_letter_code
_entity_poly.pdbx_strand_id
1 'polypeptide(L)' 'HALAEVRTEEAPRSPTGIGELDRVLGGGLVPGSVVLIGGDPGIGKSTLLLQAAAA' A
#
# COMPACT_ATOMS: atom_id res chain seq x y z
N HIS A 1 -28.53 -16.49 1.04
CA HIS A 1 -28.24 -16.71 -0.38
C HIS A 1 -27.49 -15.55 -1.05
N ALA A 2 -27.68 -14.28 -0.67
CA ALA A 2 -27.05 -13.12 -1.34
C ALA A 2 -25.50 -13.03 -1.28
N LEU A 3 -24.83 -13.64 -0.28
CA LEU A 3 -23.37 -13.52 -0.16
C LEU A 3 -22.59 -14.34 -1.21
N ALA A 4 -23.19 -15.39 -1.78
CA ALA A 4 -22.53 -16.23 -2.78
C ALA A 4 -22.35 -15.54 -4.15
N GLU A 5 -23.02 -14.40 -4.36
CA GLU A 5 -23.00 -13.65 -5.61
C GLU A 5 -21.98 -12.48 -5.59
N VAL A 6 -21.38 -12.19 -4.43
CA VAL A 6 -20.38 -11.13 -4.30
C VAL A 6 -19.07 -11.59 -4.94
N ARG A 7 -18.70 -10.95 -6.04
CA ARG A 7 -17.41 -11.17 -6.71
C ARG A 7 -16.34 -10.33 -6.02
N THR A 8 -15.21 -10.95 -5.70
CA THR A 8 -14.01 -10.24 -5.26
C THR A 8 -13.19 -9.88 -6.49
N GLU A 9 -12.96 -8.60 -6.71
CA GLU A 9 -12.06 -8.11 -7.76
C GLU A 9 -10.75 -7.66 -7.11
N GLU A 10 -9.64 -8.25 -7.54
CA GLU A 10 -8.32 -7.78 -7.13
C GLU A 10 -7.95 -6.56 -7.97
N ALA A 11 -7.77 -5.42 -7.30
CA ALA A 11 -7.25 -4.23 -7.96
C ALA A 11 -5.78 -4.44 -8.34
N PRO A 12 -5.32 -3.98 -9.52
CA PRO A 12 -3.91 -4.04 -9.88
C PRO A 12 -3.07 -3.26 -8.87
N ARG A 13 -1.92 -3.82 -8.50
CA ARG A 13 -1.01 -3.23 -7.50
C ARG A 13 0.35 -2.93 -8.11
N SER A 14 0.90 -1.79 -7.73
CA SER A 14 2.28 -1.41 -8.03
C SER A 14 3.17 -1.67 -6.82
N PRO A 15 4.12 -2.62 -6.89
CA PRO A 15 5.09 -2.82 -5.82
C PRO A 15 5.87 -1.53 -5.55
N THR A 16 6.14 -1.25 -4.29
CA THR A 16 6.95 -0.10 -3.85
C THR A 16 8.45 -0.41 -3.85
N GLY A 17 8.83 -1.67 -4.07
CA GLY A 17 10.23 -2.13 -3.96
C GLY A 17 10.72 -2.29 -2.52
N ILE A 18 9.89 -1.93 -1.53
CA ILE A 18 10.18 -2.06 -0.10
C ILE A 18 9.32 -3.22 0.42
N GLY A 19 9.92 -4.40 0.56
CA GLY A 19 9.17 -5.64 0.81
C GLY A 19 8.23 -5.59 2.02
N GLU A 20 8.64 -4.95 3.11
CA GLU A 20 7.79 -4.81 4.30
C GLU A 20 6.62 -3.84 4.08
N LEU A 21 6.84 -2.77 3.31
CA LEU A 21 5.77 -1.84 2.93
C LEU A 21 4.78 -2.52 1.97
N ASP A 22 5.27 -3.29 1.00
CA ASP A 22 4.42 -4.08 0.10
C ASP A 22 3.59 -5.09 0.88
N ARG A 23 4.18 -5.80 1.85
CA ARG A 23 3.47 -6.72 2.73
C ARG A 23 2.33 -6.02 3.49
N VAL A 24 2.59 -4.85 4.07
CA VAL A 24 1.59 -4.06 4.81
C VAL A 24 0.49 -3.55 3.88
N LEU A 25 0.83 -3.16 2.65
CA LEU A 25 -0.14 -2.70 1.66
C LEU A 25 -0.93 -3.84 0.99
N GLY A 26 -0.52 -5.10 1.17
CA GLY A 26 -1.14 -6.26 0.53
C GLY A 26 -0.63 -6.53 -0.90
N GLY A 27 0.64 -6.25 -1.15
CA GLY A 27 1.35 -6.46 -2.42
C GLY A 27 1.74 -5.18 -3.16
N GLY A 28 1.49 -4.00 -2.58
CA GLY A 28 1.83 -2.70 -3.17
C GLY A 28 0.65 -1.74 -3.26
N LEU A 29 0.90 -0.58 -3.88
CA LEU A 29 -0.05 0.53 -4.00
C LEU A 29 -1.14 0.25 -5.04
N VAL A 30 -2.38 0.60 -4.71
CA VAL A 30 -3.51 0.54 -5.65
C VAL A 30 -3.66 1.89 -6.36
N PRO A 31 -3.71 1.95 -7.70
CA PRO A 31 -3.94 3.20 -8.43
C PRO A 31 -5.23 3.90 -7.99
N GLY A 32 -5.17 5.21 -7.78
CA GLY A 32 -6.33 6.01 -7.33
C GLY A 32 -6.69 5.84 -5.85
N SER A 33 -5.91 5.09 -5.08
CA SER A 33 -6.09 4.97 -3.63
C SER A 33 -5.39 6.10 -2.85
N VAL A 34 -5.82 6.28 -1.60
CA VAL A 34 -5.15 7.15 -0.63
C VAL A 34 -4.66 6.28 0.53
N VAL A 35 -3.38 6.43 0.87
CA VAL A 35 -2.75 5.71 1.99
C VAL A 35 -2.27 6.74 3.02
N LEU A 36 -2.66 6.54 4.29
CA LEU A 36 -2.21 7.37 5.40
C LEU A 36 -1.03 6.71 6.11
N ILE A 37 0.09 7.44 6.24
CA ILE A 37 1.25 6.99 7.00
C ILE A 37 1.34 7.78 8.31
N GLY A 38 1.05 7.11 9.42
CA GLY A 38 1.16 7.63 10.78
C GLY A 38 2.46 7.23 11.48
N GLY A 39 2.81 7.95 12.54
CA GLY A 39 3.95 7.64 13.41
C GLY A 39 4.54 8.87 14.06
N ASP A 40 5.42 8.68 15.05
CA ASP A 40 5.99 9.76 15.85
C ASP A 40 6.84 10.74 15.02
N PRO A 41 6.96 12.01 15.44
CA PRO A 41 7.91 12.95 14.84
C PRO A 41 9.33 12.37 14.83
N GLY A 42 10.00 12.41 13.67
CA GLY A 42 11.38 11.91 13.53
C GLY A 42 11.53 10.41 13.23
N ILE A 43 10.45 9.61 13.19
CA ILE A 43 10.54 8.15 12.93
C ILE A 43 10.94 7.78 11.48
N GLY A 44 11.15 8.75 10.60
CA GLY A 44 11.59 8.51 9.22
C GLY A 44 10.48 8.34 8.17
N LYS A 45 9.24 8.79 8.45
CA LYS A 45 8.11 8.73 7.49
C LYS A 45 8.46 9.35 6.12
N SER A 46 9.03 10.55 6.12
CA SER A 46 9.44 11.23 4.88
C SER A 46 10.54 10.46 4.16
N THR A 47 11.48 9.86 4.90
CA THR A 47 12.55 9.03 4.35
C THR A 47 11.99 7.78 3.66
N LEU A 48 11.06 7.08 4.32
CA LEU A 48 10.38 5.92 3.74
C LEU A 48 9.65 6.29 2.44
N LEU A 49 8.91 7.41 2.45
CA LEU A 49 8.21 7.91 1.27
C LEU A 49 9.15 8.27 0.11
N LEU A 50 10.30 8.89 0.41
CA LEU A 50 11.32 9.19 -0.60
C LEU A 50 11.92 7.91 -1.18
N GLN A 51 12.16 6.89 -0.36
CA GLN A 51 12.67 5.58 -0.83
C GLN A 51 11.65 4.90 -1.75
N ALA A 52 10.37 4.87 -1.36
CA ALA A 52 9.31 4.27 -2.16
C ALA A 52 9.08 5.01 -3.49
N ALA A 53 9.29 6.33 -3.52
CA ALA A 53 9.17 7.13 -4.74
C ALA A 53 10.37 7.00 -5.69
N ALA A 54 11.53 6.56 -5.18
CA ALA A 54 12.75 6.36 -5.96
C ALA A 54 12.92 4.91 -6.47
N ALA A 55 12.09 3.99 -6.00
CA ALA A 55 12.06 2.59 -6.41
C ALA A 55 11.24 2.38 -7.69
#